data_AF-A0A7J4JSM8-F1
#
_entry.id   AF-A0A7J4JSM8-F1
#
_cell.length_a   1.000
_cell.length_b   1.000
_cell.length_c   1.000
_cell.angle_alpha   90.00
_cell.angle_beta   90.00
_cell.angle_gamma   90.00
#
_symmetry.space_group_name_H-M   'P 1'
#
loop_
_entity.id
_entity.type
_entity.pdbx_description
1 polymer ?
#
loop_
_entity_poly.entity_id
_entity_poly.type
_entity_poly.pdbx_seq_one_letter_code
_entity_poly.pdbx_strand_id
1 'polypeptide(L)' 'MKISLITRTPDEKTKELEASEGDSIRAVQKKLGLSSQVFVIKLNGHIAHPETSLKEGDAVEFIGVIYGG' A
#
# COMPACT_ATOMS: atom_id res chain seq x y z
N MET A 1 2.50 10.06 -15.14
CA MET A 1 1.90 11.16 -14.35
C MET A 1 2.06 10.83 -12.87
N LYS A 2 2.15 11.84 -11.99
CA LYS A 2 2.16 11.61 -10.53
C LYS A 2 0.72 11.49 -10.06
N ILE A 3 0.41 10.48 -9.27
CA ILE A 3 -0.89 10.25 -8.66
C ILE A 3 -0.76 10.35 -7.14
N SER A 4 -1.75 10.96 -6.49
CA SER A 4 -1.85 10.97 -5.03
C SER A 4 -2.66 9.77 -4.57
N LEU A 5 -2.15 9.07 -3.57
CA LEU A 5 -2.76 7.88 -3.00
C LEU A 5 -2.89 8.02 -1.49
N ILE A 6 -3.97 7.51 -0.93
CA ILE A 6 -4.14 7.41 0.52
C ILE A 6 -3.57 6.08 0.97
N THR A 7 -2.53 6.13 1.79
CA THR A 7 -1.93 4.92 2.38
C THR A 7 -2.24 4.85 3.87
N ARG A 8 -2.74 3.69 4.33
CA ARG A 8 -2.89 3.40 5.76
C ARG A 8 -1.88 2.34 6.17
N THR A 9 -1.03 2.68 7.12
CA THR A 9 -0.01 1.77 7.64
C THR A 9 -0.48 1.08 8.93
N PRO A 10 0.15 -0.03 9.35
CA PRO A 10 -0.27 -0.80 10.52
C PRO A 10 -0.21 -0.04 11.85
N ASP A 11 0.58 1.03 11.92
CA ASP A 11 0.59 1.98 13.06
C ASP A 11 -0.56 3.01 12.98
N GLU A 12 -1.60 2.69 12.20
CA GLU A 12 -2.79 3.49 11.92
C GLU A 12 -2.52 4.89 11.33
N LYS A 13 -1.30 5.15 10.86
CA LYS A 13 -0.99 6.42 10.20
C LYS A 13 -1.54 6.43 8.79
N THR A 14 -2.39 7.42 8.52
CA THR A 14 -2.77 7.76 7.15
C THR A 14 -1.72 8.71 6.58
N LYS A 15 -1.15 8.37 5.43
CA LYS A 15 -0.20 9.21 4.69
C LYS A 15 -0.65 9.35 3.25
N GLU A 16 -0.63 10.57 2.74
CA GLU A 16 -0.66 10.80 1.30
C GLU A 16 0.73 10.53 0.73
N LEU A 17 0.78 9.74 -0.34
CA LEU A 17 2.02 9.40 -1.01
C LEU A 17 1.91 9.65 -2.51
N GLU A 18 2.90 10.33 -3.07
CA GLU A 18 3.04 10.47 -4.52
C GLU A 18 3.59 9.17 -5.11
N ALA A 19 2.80 8.53 -5.96
CA ALA A 19 3.23 7.40 -6.80
C ALA A 19 3.17 7.80 -8.27
N SER A 20 3.78 7.01 -9.14
CA SER A 20 3.56 7.15 -10.58
C SER A 20 2.32 6.35 -10.96
N GLU A 21 1.52 6.88 -11.88
CA GLU A 21 0.44 6.09 -12.48
C GLU A 21 1.02 4.82 -13.12
N GLY A 22 0.46 3.66 -12.78
CA GLY A 22 0.98 2.36 -13.21
C GLY A 22 2.04 1.75 -12.29
N ASP A 23 2.55 2.47 -11.28
CA ASP A 23 3.38 1.87 -10.21
C ASP A 23 2.60 0.72 -9.56
N SER A 24 3.31 -0.37 -9.21
CA SER A 24 2.70 -1.45 -8.44
C SER A 24 2.61 -1.10 -6.96
N ILE A 25 1.67 -1.72 -6.25
CA ILE A 25 1.57 -1.58 -4.79
C ILE A 25 2.89 -1.92 -4.09
N ARG A 26 3.65 -2.89 -4.63
CA ARG A 26 4.98 -3.27 -4.15
C ARG A 26 6.00 -2.14 -4.25
N ALA A 27 5.94 -1.32 -5.31
CA ALA A 27 6.81 -0.16 -5.43
C ALA A 27 6.52 0.86 -4.32
N VAL A 28 5.23 1.10 -4.01
CA VAL A 28 4.80 1.94 -2.90
C VAL A 28 5.22 1.37 -1.55
N GLN A 29 5.04 0.07 -1.33
CA GLN A 29 5.46 -0.62 -0.11
C GLN A 29 6.98 -0.44 0.15
N LYS A 30 7.80 -0.54 -0.90
CA LYS A 30 9.26 -0.29 -0.81
C LYS A 30 9.57 1.17 -0.46
N LYS A 31 8.88 2.14 -1.08
CA LYS A 31 9.03 3.58 -0.77
C LYS A 31 8.69 3.89 0.69
N LEU A 32 7.71 3.18 1.26
CA LEU A 32 7.30 3.30 2.66
C LEU A 32 8.24 2.56 3.65
N GLY A 33 9.23 1.81 3.17
CA GLY A 33 10.15 1.05 4.02
C GLY A 33 9.54 -0.18 4.69
N LEU A 34 8.39 -0.66 4.19
CA LEU A 34 7.64 -1.78 4.76
C LEU A 34 8.06 -3.13 4.18
N SER A 35 9.36 -3.36 3.95
CA SER A 35 9.84 -4.56 3.24
C SER A 35 10.07 -5.79 4.13
N SER A 36 10.20 -5.62 5.45
CA SER A 36 10.60 -6.67 6.39
C SER A 36 9.44 -7.39 7.09
N GLN A 37 8.21 -6.96 6.87
CA GLN A 37 7.01 -7.47 7.55
C GLN A 37 6.03 -8.08 6.54
N VAL A 38 5.22 -9.04 6.99
CA VAL A 38 4.14 -9.62 6.20
C VAL A 38 2.90 -8.75 6.35
N PHE A 39 2.34 -8.33 5.21
CA PHE A 39 1.14 -7.50 5.16
C PHE A 39 0.06 -8.14 4.31
N VAL A 40 -1.19 -8.04 4.77
CA VAL A 40 -2.34 -8.12 3.89
C VAL A 40 -2.54 -6.73 3.27
N ILE A 41 -2.64 -6.68 1.94
CA ILE A 41 -2.80 -5.44 1.19
C ILE A 41 -4.25 -5.34 0.74
N LYS A 42 -4.90 -4.21 1.04
CA LYS A 42 -6.19 -3.85 0.44
C LYS A 42 -6.03 -2.67 -0.51
N LEU A 43 -6.66 -2.76 -1.68
CA LEU A 43 -6.84 -1.68 -2.62
C LEU A 43 -8.34 -1.37 -2.68
N ASN A 44 -8.72 -0.13 -2.35
CA ASN A 44 -10.12 0.32 -2.33
C ASN A 44 -11.05 -0.62 -1.53
N GLY A 45 -10.54 -1.15 -0.41
CA GLY A 45 -11.28 -2.08 0.47
C GLY A 45 -11.19 -3.57 0.10
N HIS A 46 -10.65 -3.92 -1.07
CA HIS A 46 -10.53 -5.31 -1.54
C HIS A 46 -9.10 -5.83 -1.44
N ILE A 47 -8.92 -7.11 -1.10
CA ILE A 47 -7.59 -7.73 -1.07
C ILE A 47 -6.98 -7.69 -2.48
N ALA A 48 -5.76 -7.15 -2.58
CA ALA A 48 -5.06 -6.98 -3.84
C ALA A 48 -3.69 -7.67 -3.83
N HIS A 49 -3.21 -8.03 -5.01
CA HIS A 49 -1.87 -8.60 -5.16
C HIS A 49 -0.83 -7.47 -5.13
N PRO A 50 0.38 -7.66 -4.56
CA PRO A 50 1.41 -6.63 -4.53
C PRO A 50 1.79 -6.06 -5.91
N GLU A 51 1.64 -6.85 -6.97
CA GLU A 51 1.93 -6.46 -8.36
C GLU A 51 0.76 -5.76 -9.06
N THR A 52 -0.36 -5.51 -8.39
CA THR A 52 -1.47 -4.73 -8.94
C THR A 52 -1.03 -3.28 -9.16
N SER A 53 -1.38 -2.71 -10.32
CA SER A 53 -1.09 -1.32 -10.69
C SER A 53 -2.05 -0.34 -10.01
N LEU A 54 -1.51 0.82 -9.64
CA LEU A 54 -2.22 1.91 -8.98
C LEU A 54 -2.70 2.97 -9.95
N LYS A 55 -3.87 3.56 -9.63
CA LYS A 55 -4.53 4.64 -10.35
C LYS A 55 -4.78 5.84 -9.45
N GLU A 56 -5.04 6.99 -10.05
CA GLU A 56 -5.35 8.21 -9.30
C GLU A 56 -6.60 8.04 -8.43
N GLY A 57 -6.48 8.45 -7.16
CA GLY A 57 -7.56 8.33 -6.18
C GLY A 57 -7.67 6.96 -5.51
N ASP A 58 -6.79 6.00 -5.84
CA ASP A 58 -6.76 4.72 -5.15
C ASP A 58 -6.34 4.87 -3.68
N ALA A 59 -6.99 4.09 -2.81
CA ALA A 59 -6.64 3.94 -1.41
C ALA A 59 -6.01 2.57 -1.16
N VAL A 60 -4.82 2.57 -0.55
CA VAL A 60 -4.05 1.36 -0.23
C VAL A 60 -3.94 1.20 1.29
N GLU A 61 -4.35 0.05 1.81
CA GLU A 61 -4.24 -0.26 3.24
C GLU A 61 -3.27 -1.43 3.43
N PHE A 62 -2.26 -1.25 4.28
CA PHE A 62 -1.31 -2.28 4.69
C PHE A 62 -1.66 -2.75 6.09
N ILE A 63 -2.16 -3.98 6.20
CA ILE A 63 -2.56 -4.59 7.46
C ILE A 63 -1.46 -5.56 7.89
N GLY A 64 -0.77 -5.26 8.98
CA GLY A 64 0.30 -6.12 9.51
C GLY A 64 -0.25 -7.47 9.96
N VAL A 65 0.38 -8.56 9.52
CA VAL A 65 0.08 -9.91 10.00
C VAL A 65 1.00 -10.21 11.18
N ILE A 66 0.43 -10.28 12.38
CA ILE A 66 1.16 -10.73 13.57
C ILE A 66 1.02 -12.25 13.63
N TYR A 67 2.13 -12.96 13.41
CA TYR A 67 2.19 -14.40 13.69
C TYR A 67 2.30 -14.60 15.20
N GLY A 68 1.16 -14.78 15.87
CA GLY A 68 1.12 -15.33 17.21
C GLY A 68 1.30 -16.84 17.13
N GLY A 69 2.44 -17.34 17.62
CA GLY A 69 2.64 -18.75 17.96
C GLY A 69 2.45 -18.94 19.45
#